data_AF-A0A8S1BCW7-F1
#
_entry.id   AF-A0A8S1BCW7-F1
#
_cell.length_a   1.000
_cell.length_b   1.000
_cell.length_c   1.000
_cell.angle_alpha   90.00
_cell.angle_beta   90.00
_cell.angle_gamma   90.00
#
_symmetry.space_group_name_H-M   'P 1'
#
loop_
_entity.id
_entity.type
_entity.pdbx_description
1 polymer ?
#
loop_
_entity_poly.entity_id
_entity_poly.type
_entity_poly.pdbx_seq_one_letter_code
_entity_poly.pdbx_strand_id
1 'polypeptide(L)'
;MCRGQGQNNGFKVILRHKGLNDEPNYSFEQYFQAPKDEFAICNLKFSEFKAYYRGKRVNNNETLDLSQITSLGIQMYGGVYQPVKQKGPATLEIDWIKAV
;
A
#
# COMPACT_ATOMS: atom_id res chain seq x y z
N MET A 1 -7.02 6.12 10.77
CA MET A 1 -6.00 6.88 11.54
C MET A 1 -4.86 5.92 11.90
N CYS A 2 -3.62 6.37 11.79
CA CYS A 2 -2.44 5.56 12.10
C CYS A 2 -1.26 6.43 12.55
N ARG A 3 -0.23 5.79 13.10
CA ARG A 3 1.09 6.37 13.34
C ARG A 3 2.20 5.35 13.05
N GLY A 4 3.38 5.86 12.73
CA GLY A 4 4.60 5.10 12.55
C GLY A 4 5.57 5.33 13.70
N GLN A 5 6.25 4.27 14.12
CA GLN A 5 7.38 4.34 15.06
C GLN A 5 8.61 3.66 14.47
N GLY A 6 9.78 4.00 15.03
CA GLY A 6 11.07 3.45 14.62
C GLY A 6 11.78 4.28 13.56
N GLN A 7 12.67 3.64 12.81
CA GLN A 7 13.56 4.32 11.86
C GLN A 7 12.92 4.49 10.48
N ASN A 8 11.88 3.71 10.17
CA ASN A 8 11.17 3.74 8.89
C ASN A 8 9.67 3.89 9.12
N ASN A 9 9.05 4.75 8.31
CA ASN A 9 7.62 5.02 8.34
C ASN A 9 6.99 4.91 6.94
N GLY A 10 7.68 4.29 5.98
CA GLY A 10 7.21 4.10 4.62
C GLY A 10 6.43 2.80 4.46
N PHE A 11 5.15 2.92 4.14
CA PHE A 11 4.24 1.79 3.93
C PHE A 11 3.48 1.91 2.62
N LYS A 12 2.80 0.85 2.22
CA LYS A 12 1.85 0.83 1.12
C LYS A 12 0.62 0.04 1.50
N VAL A 13 -0.51 0.47 0.97
CA VAL A 13 -1.73 -0.33 0.92
C VAL A 13 -1.72 -1.09 -0.40
N ILE A 14 -2.11 -2.36 -0.33
CA ILE A 14 -2.22 -3.27 -1.46
C ILE A 14 -3.69 -3.68 -1.56
N LEU A 15 -4.28 -3.50 -2.73
CA LEU A 15 -5.61 -3.95 -3.07
C LEU A 15 -5.54 -4.98 -4.20
N ARG A 16 -6.44 -5.97 -4.16
CA ARG A 16 -6.71 -6.85 -5.29
C ARG A 16 -8.22 -6.97 -5.49
N HIS A 17 -8.61 -7.31 -6.72
CA HIS A 17 -10.00 -7.38 -7.10
C HIS A 17 -10.30 -8.65 -7.91
N LYS A 18 -11.58 -8.97 -8.09
CA LYS A 18 -12.09 -10.05 -8.96
C LYS A 18 -11.55 -11.45 -8.61
N GLY A 19 -11.14 -11.66 -7.36
CA GLY A 19 -10.61 -12.95 -6.89
C GLY A 19 -9.20 -13.27 -7.38
N LEU A 20 -8.54 -12.32 -8.07
CA LEU A 20 -7.19 -12.47 -8.60
C LEU A 20 -6.13 -12.22 -7.52
N ASN A 21 -6.23 -12.96 -6.40
CA ASN A 21 -5.44 -12.70 -5.20
C ASN A 21 -4.00 -13.22 -5.28
N ASP A 22 -3.76 -14.24 -6.10
CA ASP A 22 -2.51 -14.98 -6.19
C ASP A 22 -1.71 -14.67 -7.46
N GLU A 23 -0.44 -15.11 -7.48
CA GLU A 23 0.37 -15.05 -8.69
C GLU A 23 -0.29 -15.83 -9.85
N PRO A 24 -0.13 -15.37 -11.10
CA PRO A 24 0.74 -14.29 -11.56
C PRO A 24 0.05 -12.91 -11.63
N ASN A 25 -1.07 -12.71 -10.94
CA ASN A 25 -1.83 -11.47 -11.05
C ASN A 25 -1.13 -10.30 -10.34
N TYR A 26 -1.22 -9.11 -10.93
CA TYR A 26 -0.70 -7.90 -10.32
C TYR A 26 -1.64 -7.40 -9.22
N SER A 27 -1.09 -6.60 -8.31
CA SER A 27 -1.85 -5.91 -7.27
C SER A 27 -1.89 -4.42 -7.54
N PHE A 28 -2.87 -3.72 -6.95
CA PHE A 28 -2.94 -2.27 -6.99
C PHE A 28 -2.36 -1.72 -5.70
N GLU A 29 -1.35 -0.86 -5.81
CA GLU A 29 -0.61 -0.36 -4.65
C GLU A 29 -0.66 1.16 -4.58
N GLN A 30 -0.77 1.69 -3.37
CA GLN A 30 -0.55 3.10 -3.07
C GLN A 30 0.38 3.25 -1.86
N TYR A 31 1.42 4.03 -2.04
CA TYR A 31 2.45 4.31 -1.04
C TYR A 31 2.03 5.47 -0.13
N PHE A 32 2.44 5.43 1.13
CA PHE A 32 2.25 6.52 2.08
C PHE A 32 3.36 6.54 3.14
N GLN A 33 3.54 7.71 3.75
CA GLN A 33 4.35 7.87 4.95
C GLN A 33 3.40 7.90 6.15
N ALA A 34 3.58 6.98 7.09
CA ALA A 34 2.87 7.07 8.36
C ALA A 34 3.37 8.30 9.13
N PRO A 35 2.49 9.07 9.79
CA PRO A 35 2.86 10.17 10.66
C PRO A 35 3.75 9.65 11.78
N LYS A 36 4.78 10.39 12.17
CA LYS A 36 5.63 10.00 13.30
C LYS A 36 5.00 10.45 14.61
N ASP A 37 5.15 9.61 15.63
CA ASP A 37 4.87 9.86 17.05
C ASP A 37 3.37 10.03 17.41
N GLU A 38 2.61 10.82 16.64
CA GLU A 38 1.18 11.08 16.85
C GLU A 38 0.29 10.39 15.82
N PHE A 39 -0.90 9.98 16.27
CA PHE A 39 -1.93 9.42 15.38
C PHE A 39 -2.51 10.51 14.48
N ALA A 40 -2.46 10.29 13.16
CA ALA A 40 -3.10 11.18 12.20
C ALA A 40 -3.81 10.42 11.06
N ILE A 41 -4.56 11.17 10.26
CA ILE A 41 -5.30 10.63 9.11
C ILE A 41 -4.39 10.61 7.88
N CYS A 42 -4.16 9.42 7.32
CA CYS A 42 -3.57 9.25 6.00
C CYS A 42 -4.68 9.07 4.96
N ASN A 43 -4.87 10.07 4.09
CA ASN A 43 -5.87 9.99 3.02
C ASN A 43 -5.26 9.36 1.76
N LEU A 44 -5.80 8.22 1.35
CA LEU A 44 -5.37 7.47 0.16
C LEU A 44 -6.49 7.46 -0.88
N LYS A 45 -6.34 8.26 -1.94
CA LYS A 45 -7.32 8.33 -3.03
C LYS A 45 -7.26 7.08 -3.90
N PHE A 46 -8.39 6.43 -4.15
CA PHE A 46 -8.46 5.27 -5.05
C PHE A 46 -7.86 5.51 -6.45
N SER A 47 -7.91 6.73 -6.98
CA SER A 47 -7.30 7.11 -8.27
C SER A 47 -5.76 7.01 -8.30
N GLU A 48 -5.12 7.02 -7.13
CA GLU A 48 -3.67 6.96 -6.96
C GLU A 48 -3.14 5.55 -6.74
N PHE A 49 -4.03 4.54 -6.69
CA PHE A 49 -3.64 3.14 -6.72
C PHE A 49 -3.20 2.75 -8.12
N LYS A 50 -2.07 2.04 -8.21
CA LYS A 50 -1.46 1.70 -9.49
C LYS A 50 -1.00 0.25 -9.51
N ALA A 51 -0.99 -0.37 -10.68
CA ALA A 51 -0.68 -1.79 -10.80
C ALA A 51 0.82 -2.11 -10.63
N TYR A 52 1.12 -3.12 -9.82
CA TYR A 52 2.45 -3.68 -9.61
C TYR A 52 2.46 -5.20 -9.67
N TYR A 53 3.43 -5.75 -10.40
CA TYR A 53 3.75 -7.18 -10.41
C TYR A 53 5.20 -7.37 -9.95
N ARG A 54 5.39 -8.17 -8.89
CA ARG A 54 6.72 -8.42 -8.27
C ARG A 54 7.52 -7.13 -8.02
N GLY A 55 6.82 -6.09 -7.56
CA GLY A 55 7.38 -4.77 -7.25
C GLY A 55 7.70 -3.88 -8.46
N LYS A 56 7.43 -4.33 -9.69
CA LYS A 56 7.57 -3.51 -10.91
C LYS A 56 6.24 -2.88 -11.31
N ARG A 57 6.28 -1.64 -11.76
CA ARG A 57 5.11 -0.94 -12.31
C ARG A 57 4.62 -1.62 -13.59
N VAL A 58 3.31 -1.86 -13.68
CA VAL A 58 2.66 -2.33 -14.92
C VAL A 58 1.96 -1.14 -15.57
N ASN A 59 2.32 -0.78 -16.79
CA ASN A 59 1.77 0.41 -17.46
C ASN A 59 0.48 0.11 -18.26
N ASN A 60 0.39 -1.07 -18.88
CA ASN A 60 -0.80 -1.53 -19.58
C ASN A 60 -1.62 -2.45 -18.65
N ASN A 61 -2.34 -1.85 -17.71
CA ASN A 61 -3.16 -2.54 -16.71
C ASN A 61 -4.61 -2.06 -16.80
N GLU A 62 -5.53 -2.85 -16.26
CA GLU A 62 -6.91 -2.41 -16.09
C GLU A 62 -7.04 -1.41 -14.93
N THR A 63 -8.15 -0.70 -14.87
CA THR A 63 -8.44 0.16 -13.71
C THR A 63 -8.89 -0.68 -12.53
N LEU A 64 -8.47 -0.31 -11.32
CA LEU A 64 -8.92 -0.91 -10.06
C LEU A 64 -10.45 -0.93 -9.99
N ASP A 65 -11.03 -2.13 -9.98
CA ASP A 65 -12.48 -2.32 -9.84
C ASP A 65 -12.91 -2.30 -8.36
N LEU A 66 -13.41 -1.14 -7.93
CA LEU A 66 -13.85 -0.92 -6.55
C LEU A 66 -15.08 -1.74 -6.16
N SER A 67 -15.87 -2.20 -7.13
CA SER A 67 -17.07 -3.01 -6.86
C SER A 67 -16.75 -4.48 -6.55
N GLN A 68 -15.49 -4.88 -6.75
CA GLN A 68 -15.03 -6.27 -6.68
C GLN A 68 -13.73 -6.40 -5.88
N ILE A 69 -13.48 -5.55 -4.88
CA ILE A 69 -12.30 -5.68 -4.01
C ILE A 69 -12.37 -7.00 -3.24
N THR A 70 -11.33 -7.82 -3.37
CA THR A 70 -11.24 -9.15 -2.76
C THR A 70 -10.16 -9.29 -1.71
N SER A 71 -9.20 -8.36 -1.64
CA SER A 71 -8.24 -8.33 -0.55
C SER A 71 -7.69 -6.93 -0.29
N LEU A 72 -7.36 -6.68 0.98
CA LEU A 72 -6.59 -5.54 1.45
C LEU A 72 -5.37 -6.06 2.19
N GLY A 73 -4.20 -5.53 1.86
CA GLY A 73 -2.94 -5.80 2.53
C GLY A 73 -2.20 -4.51 2.86
N ILE A 74 -1.33 -4.57 3.85
CA ILE A 74 -0.43 -3.48 4.23
C ILE A 74 0.98 -4.03 4.25
N GLN A 75 1.92 -3.30 3.64
CA GLN A 75 3.30 -3.73 3.55
C GLN A 75 4.24 -2.54 3.70
N MET A 76 5.40 -2.73 4.28
CA MET A 76 6.49 -1.77 4.13
C MET A 76 6.95 -1.71 2.68
N TYR A 77 7.34 -0.54 2.20
CA TYR A 77 7.95 -0.43 0.88
C TYR A 77 9.45 -0.20 0.93
N GLY A 78 10.11 -0.50 -0.19
CA GLY A 78 11.53 -0.25 -0.37
C GLY A 78 12.28 -1.42 -0.99
N GLY A 79 11.61 -2.17 -1.89
CA GLY A 79 12.18 -3.30 -2.61
C GLY A 79 13.17 -2.91 -3.70
N VAL A 80 13.63 -3.92 -4.47
CA VAL A 80 14.71 -3.78 -5.46
C VAL A 80 14.44 -2.69 -6.50
N TYR A 81 13.20 -2.51 -6.94
CA TYR A 81 12.83 -1.55 -7.99
C TYR A 81 12.48 -0.14 -7.47
N GLN A 82 12.51 0.10 -6.16
CA GLN A 82 12.19 1.40 -5.57
C GLN A 82 13.45 2.23 -5.32
N PRO A 83 13.42 3.57 -5.49
CA PRO A 83 14.58 4.43 -5.24
C PRO A 83 14.92 4.50 -3.75
N VAL A 84 13.90 4.53 -2.89
CA VAL A 84 14.04 4.45 -1.43
C VAL A 84 14.13 2.98 -1.03
N LYS A 85 15.13 2.63 -0.22
CA LYS A 85 15.31 1.27 0.32
C LYS A 85 14.81 1.20 1.77
N GLN A 86 14.12 0.11 2.09
CA GLN A 86 13.72 -0.15 3.47
C GLN A 86 14.96 -0.39 4.34
N LYS A 87 14.99 0.21 5.54
CA LYS A 87 16.09 0.08 6.49
C LYS A 87 15.58 0.32 7.91
N GLY A 88 16.10 -0.47 8.85
CA GLY A 88 15.85 -0.32 10.28
C GLY A 88 14.48 -0.86 10.71
N PRO A 89 14.24 -0.92 12.04
CA PRO A 89 12.95 -1.33 12.59
C PRO A 89 11.85 -0.32 12.24
N ALA A 90 10.65 -0.83 12.04
CA ALA A 90 9.45 -0.05 11.77
C ALA A 90 8.25 -0.68 12.45
N THR A 91 7.38 0.16 13.00
CA THR A 91 6.09 -0.24 13.54
C THR A 91 5.03 0.65 12.93
N LEU A 92 3.95 0.05 12.43
CA LEU A 92 2.73 0.75 12.03
C LEU A 92 1.64 0.41 13.04
N GLU A 93 1.17 1.42 13.75
CA GLU A 93 0.00 1.29 14.62
C GLU A 93 -1.21 1.87 13.92
N ILE A 94 -2.30 1.11 13.89
CA ILE A 94 -3.54 1.46 13.20
C ILE A 94 -4.65 1.46 14.23
N ASP A 95 -5.34 2.60 14.32
CA ASP A 95 -6.57 2.72 15.11
C ASP A 95 -7.77 2.27 14.27
N TRP A 96 -7.95 2.89 13.10
CA TRP A 96 -9.00 2.51 12.16
C TRP A 96 -8.59 2.70 10.70
N ILE A 97 -9.26 1.93 9.84
CA ILE A 97 -9.29 2.12 8.39
C ILE A 97 -10.74 2.37 8.01
N LYS A 98 -10.98 3.41 7.21
CA LYS A 98 -12.31 3.78 6.75
C LYS A 98 -12.28 4.05 5.26
N ALA A 99 -13.18 3.42 4.51
CA ALA A 99 -13.51 3.79 3.15
C ALA A 99 -14.63 4.84 3.18
N VAL A 100 -14.47 5.91 2.40
CA VAL A 100 -15.42 7.03 2.27
C VAL A 100 -15.66 7.35 0.81
#